data_AF-A0A1Q3M6A2-F1
#
_entry.id   AF-A0A1Q3M6A2-F1
#
_cell.length_a   1.000
_cell.length_b   1.000
_cell.length_c   1.000
_cell.angle_alpha   90.00
_cell.angle_beta   90.00
_cell.angle_gamma   90.00
#
_symmetry.space_group_name_H-M   'P 1'
#
loop_
_entity.id
_entity.type
_entity.pdbx_description
1 polymer ?
#
loop_
_entity_poly.entity_id
_entity_poly.type
_entity_poly.pdbx_seq_one_letter_code
_entity_poly.pdbx_strand_id
1 'polypeptide(L)'
;MFVRSLLAMSLSCILANVAFAAPTTEQPLNPKKISAPVQDPIDPLSIERSAASSVVAQPASGVTAQVASDPQVDTGAASAVSQKLENAPDTTTTTAPAVKVSWTLDSLNTADWYENIGKGQFPVYARAHVMLNNAHASPGAIDGSNGKNTLKAIASFQQMNGLTPTGQLTKETWDALVAQQTKPTYVEYTITDADLKGPYADSIPSDYALQAKMKGLYYTRVTEMLGEKFHMDEGFLKKLNPTATFKKAGEKIIVANVRNDLPEDIHLIVAHKGARQLYLFNSRNQMIASFPATIGSSDTPSPTGTYKVVGV
;
A
#
# COMPACT_ATOMS: atom_id res chain seq x y z
N MET A 1 10.66 -3.73 2.15
CA MET A 1 11.38 -3.92 0.87
C MET A 1 10.40 -4.62 -0.06
N PHE A 2 9.85 -3.92 -1.06
CA PHE A 2 9.06 -4.48 -2.17
C PHE A 2 9.55 -3.82 -3.47
N VAL A 3 10.85 -3.52 -3.52
CA VAL A 3 11.47 -2.70 -4.58
C VAL A 3 11.73 -3.53 -5.85
N ARG A 4 11.57 -4.85 -5.79
CA ARG A 4 12.12 -5.77 -6.80
C ARG A 4 11.10 -6.34 -7.80
N SER A 5 9.79 -6.38 -7.49
CA SER A 5 8.78 -6.87 -8.44
C SER A 5 8.55 -5.97 -9.66
N LEU A 6 8.90 -4.69 -9.60
CA LEU A 6 8.78 -3.78 -10.76
C LEU A 6 9.96 -3.85 -11.73
N LEU A 7 11.10 -4.44 -11.33
CA LEU A 7 12.30 -4.51 -12.19
C LEU A 7 12.41 -5.81 -12.99
N ALA A 8 11.57 -6.83 -12.72
CA ALA A 8 11.65 -8.14 -13.37
C ALA A 8 10.82 -8.27 -14.68
N MET A 9 10.01 -7.28 -15.04
CA MET A 9 9.15 -7.34 -16.23
C MET A 9 9.86 -7.07 -17.57
N SER A 10 11.15 -6.70 -17.58
CA SER A 10 11.89 -6.46 -18.84
C SER A 10 12.71 -7.65 -19.36
N LEU A 11 12.85 -8.75 -18.60
CA LEU A 11 13.84 -9.80 -18.94
C LEU A 11 13.29 -11.12 -19.52
N SER A 12 11.97 -11.28 -19.69
CA SER A 12 11.40 -12.59 -20.08
C SER A 12 10.84 -12.69 -21.51
N CYS A 13 11.13 -11.74 -22.40
CA CYS A 13 10.63 -11.76 -23.78
C CYS A 13 11.72 -11.69 -24.86
N ILE A 14 12.82 -12.45 -24.78
CA ILE A 14 13.68 -12.69 -25.96
C ILE A 14 14.32 -14.09 -25.91
N LEU A 15 13.68 -15.07 -26.55
CA LEU A 15 14.34 -16.28 -27.04
C LEU A 15 14.02 -16.43 -28.53
N ALA A 16 14.83 -15.79 -29.38
CA ALA A 16 15.24 -16.22 -30.72
C ALA A 16 15.82 -15.02 -31.51
N ASN A 17 17.11 -14.72 -31.35
CA ASN A 17 18.04 -14.55 -32.46
C ASN A 17 19.44 -14.11 -31.98
N VAL A 18 20.41 -14.51 -32.77
CA VAL A 18 21.85 -14.56 -32.50
C VAL A 18 22.49 -13.16 -32.58
N ALA A 19 23.34 -12.88 -31.58
CA ALA A 19 24.50 -11.97 -31.52
C ALA A 19 24.49 -10.62 -32.28
N PHE A 20 24.51 -9.52 -31.52
CA PHE A 20 25.65 -8.60 -31.48
C PHE A 20 25.72 -7.98 -30.07
N ALA A 21 26.85 -8.18 -29.37
CA ALA A 21 27.10 -7.58 -28.07
C ALA A 21 27.35 -6.08 -28.26
N ALA A 22 26.45 -5.24 -27.75
CA ALA A 22 26.70 -3.81 -27.56
C ALA A 22 27.26 -3.59 -26.14
N PRO A 23 28.26 -2.70 -25.96
CA PRO A 23 28.79 -2.41 -24.64
C PRO A 23 27.73 -1.73 -23.78
N THR A 24 27.43 -2.31 -22.62
CA THR A 24 26.61 -1.71 -21.56
C THR A 24 27.38 -0.58 -20.89
N THR A 25 27.37 0.60 -21.50
CA THR A 25 27.57 1.85 -20.77
C THR A 25 26.23 2.23 -20.15
N GLU A 26 26.10 2.13 -18.82
CA GLU A 26 25.00 2.75 -18.09
C GLU A 26 24.99 4.24 -18.42
N GLN A 27 23.98 4.66 -19.16
CA GLN A 27 23.79 6.05 -19.52
C GLN A 27 23.22 6.77 -18.29
N PRO A 28 23.83 7.87 -17.82
CA PRO A 28 23.29 8.61 -16.68
C PRO A 28 21.87 9.08 -17.02
N LEU A 29 20.89 8.67 -16.22
CA LEU A 29 19.52 9.13 -16.32
C LEU A 29 19.52 10.63 -15.97
N ASN A 30 19.44 11.48 -16.98
CA ASN A 30 19.30 12.92 -16.82
C ASN A 30 17.82 13.30 -17.07
N PRO A 31 16.94 13.17 -16.06
CA PRO A 31 15.50 13.31 -16.24
C PRO A 31 15.18 14.74 -16.69
N LYS A 32 14.61 14.87 -17.89
CA LYS A 32 14.17 16.17 -18.42
C LYS A 32 12.85 16.55 -17.75
N LYS A 33 12.89 17.57 -16.90
CA LYS A 33 11.70 18.22 -16.36
C LYS A 33 10.91 18.87 -17.50
N ILE A 34 9.62 18.60 -17.59
CA ILE A 34 8.74 19.26 -18.56
C ILE A 34 8.06 20.47 -17.92
N SER A 35 7.85 21.52 -18.71
CA SER A 35 7.41 22.84 -18.23
C SER A 35 5.90 22.96 -17.99
N ALA A 36 5.10 21.96 -18.37
CA ALA A 36 3.65 21.99 -18.22
C ALA A 36 3.25 21.47 -16.82
N PRO A 37 2.47 22.23 -16.03
CA PRO A 37 1.96 21.76 -14.75
C PRO A 37 0.92 20.66 -15.00
N VAL A 38 1.17 19.47 -14.47
CA VAL A 38 0.15 18.43 -14.31
C VAL A 38 -0.34 18.52 -12.86
N GLN A 39 -1.63 18.77 -12.68
CA GLN A 39 -2.24 18.91 -11.36
C GLN A 39 -2.22 17.56 -10.61
N ASP A 40 -1.75 17.56 -9.37
CA ASP A 40 -1.74 16.38 -8.47
C ASP A 40 -3.19 16.09 -8.00
N PRO A 41 -3.81 14.97 -8.41
CA PRO A 41 -5.17 14.65 -7.99
C PRO A 41 -5.12 13.81 -6.70
N ILE A 42 -5.10 14.52 -5.56
CA ILE A 42 -5.69 14.11 -4.26
C ILE A 42 -4.99 12.97 -3.47
N ASP A 43 -4.86 13.16 -2.15
CA ASP A 43 -4.71 12.07 -1.17
C ASP A 43 -6.10 11.67 -0.64
N PRO A 44 -6.59 10.43 -0.89
CA PRO A 44 -7.94 10.02 -0.52
C PRO A 44 -8.18 9.97 0.99
N LEU A 45 -7.13 9.97 1.82
CA LEU A 45 -7.24 10.07 3.28
C LEU A 45 -7.05 11.52 3.79
N SER A 46 -6.71 12.47 2.92
CA SER A 46 -6.64 13.89 3.23
C SER A 46 -7.98 14.57 2.94
N ILE A 47 -9.04 14.22 3.66
CA ILE A 47 -10.23 15.08 3.66
C ILE A 47 -9.82 16.39 4.37
N GLU A 48 -9.89 17.50 3.65
CA GLU A 48 -9.26 18.80 3.95
C GLU A 48 -9.64 19.39 5.32
N ARG A 49 -8.63 19.91 6.03
CA ARG A 49 -8.79 21.14 6.79
C ARG A 49 -8.64 22.29 5.79
N SER A 50 -9.68 23.10 5.67
CA SER A 50 -9.71 24.44 5.06
C SER A 50 -10.34 24.55 3.67
N ALA A 51 -11.66 24.84 3.66
CA ALA A 51 -12.27 25.75 2.70
C ALA A 51 -13.45 26.48 3.36
N ALA A 52 -13.18 27.64 3.97
CA ALA A 52 -14.20 28.65 4.27
C ALA A 52 -13.66 30.02 3.86
N SER A 53 -13.92 30.37 2.60
CA SER A 53 -13.91 31.72 2.04
C SER A 53 -14.76 31.62 0.78
N SER A 54 -15.64 32.53 0.42
CA SER A 54 -16.11 33.79 0.99
C SER A 54 -17.32 34.13 0.12
N VAL A 55 -18.47 34.46 0.70
CA VAL A 55 -19.56 35.09 -0.07
C VAL A 55 -20.10 36.27 0.73
N VAL A 56 -20.06 37.41 0.06
CA VAL A 56 -20.47 38.75 0.49
C VAL A 56 -21.99 38.85 0.55
N ALA A 57 -22.54 39.43 1.63
CA ALA A 57 -23.73 40.29 1.61
C ALA A 57 -23.86 41.07 2.94
N GLN A 58 -23.84 42.41 2.85
CA GLN A 58 -24.26 43.39 3.88
C GLN A 58 -25.76 43.76 3.66
N PRO A 59 -26.43 44.59 4.50
CA PRO A 59 -26.23 44.91 5.93
C PRO A 59 -27.57 44.90 6.73
N ALA A 60 -27.51 44.98 8.08
CA ALA A 60 -28.57 45.58 8.89
C ALA A 60 -28.04 46.07 10.25
N SER A 61 -28.61 47.17 10.70
CA SER A 61 -28.12 48.15 11.68
C SER A 61 -28.40 47.83 13.17
N GLY A 62 -27.65 48.52 14.05
CA GLY A 62 -27.98 48.79 15.47
C GLY A 62 -27.32 47.86 16.48
N VAL A 63 -26.81 48.24 17.66
CA VAL A 63 -26.96 49.41 18.53
C VAL A 63 -25.84 49.36 19.61
N THR A 64 -25.26 50.53 19.93
CA THR A 64 -24.53 51.03 21.14
C THR A 64 -23.59 50.18 22.04
N ALA A 65 -22.34 50.64 22.11
CA ALA A 65 -21.50 51.08 23.26
C ALA A 65 -21.69 50.57 24.70
N GLN A 66 -20.58 50.11 25.33
CA GLN A 66 -19.91 50.66 26.54
C GLN A 66 -18.81 49.66 27.04
N VAL A 67 -17.50 49.97 27.05
CA VAL A 67 -16.63 50.77 27.97
C VAL A 67 -15.97 49.94 29.12
N ALA A 68 -14.62 49.99 29.12
CA ALA A 68 -13.63 49.81 30.21
C ALA A 68 -13.48 48.39 30.83
N SER A 69 -12.30 47.89 31.22
CA SER A 69 -11.00 48.46 31.63
C SER A 69 -9.90 47.37 31.63
N ASP A 70 -8.65 47.75 31.36
CA ASP A 70 -7.38 47.00 31.60
C ASP A 70 -6.72 47.55 32.90
N PRO A 71 -5.61 47.05 33.52
CA PRO A 71 -4.60 46.07 33.02
C PRO A 71 -3.94 45.10 34.08
N GLN A 72 -2.96 44.31 33.60
CA GLN A 72 -1.69 43.87 34.26
C GLN A 72 -1.60 42.40 34.80
N VAL A 73 -1.03 41.42 34.07
CA VAL A 73 0.40 40.99 33.86
C VAL A 73 0.97 40.12 35.01
N ASP A 74 1.23 38.82 34.81
CA ASP A 74 2.57 38.27 34.45
C ASP A 74 2.63 36.73 34.44
N THR A 75 3.54 36.22 33.59
CA THR A 75 4.30 34.95 33.54
C THR A 75 3.87 33.69 34.32
N GLY A 76 3.89 32.55 33.60
CA GLY A 76 4.26 31.25 34.19
C GLY A 76 3.51 30.01 33.69
N ALA A 77 4.25 29.11 33.04
CA ALA A 77 4.05 27.66 32.96
C ALA A 77 2.68 27.14 32.42
N ALA A 78 2.63 26.50 31.24
CA ALA A 78 3.12 25.14 31.04
C ALA A 78 2.89 24.20 32.25
N SER A 79 1.63 23.93 32.60
CA SER A 79 1.15 22.63 33.16
C SER A 79 -0.28 22.76 33.66
N ALA A 80 -1.27 22.52 32.81
CA ALA A 80 -2.65 22.19 33.22
C ALA A 80 -3.51 21.70 32.04
N VAL A 81 -3.01 20.75 31.24
CA VAL A 81 -3.89 19.86 30.44
C VAL A 81 -3.39 18.43 30.59
N SER A 82 -3.32 18.01 31.85
CA SER A 82 -3.22 16.61 32.26
C SER A 82 -3.97 16.56 33.59
N GLN A 83 -5.29 16.39 33.49
CA GLN A 83 -6.21 15.92 34.53
C GLN A 83 -7.64 16.30 34.11
N LYS A 84 -8.15 15.60 33.10
CA LYS A 84 -9.58 15.29 32.98
C LYS A 84 -9.76 14.01 32.17
N LEU A 85 -9.15 12.95 32.69
CA LEU A 85 -9.33 11.56 32.31
C LEU A 85 -9.44 10.77 33.62
N GLU A 86 -10.44 11.12 34.43
CA GLU A 86 -10.84 10.26 35.54
C GLU A 86 -12.30 10.59 35.89
N ASN A 87 -13.11 9.52 35.93
CA ASN A 87 -14.52 9.44 36.26
C ASN A 87 -15.51 9.61 35.09
N ALA A 88 -15.70 8.52 34.34
CA ALA A 88 -16.99 8.13 33.77
C ALA A 88 -17.28 6.66 34.15
N PRO A 89 -18.49 6.33 34.63
CA PRO A 89 -18.80 5.01 35.20
C PRO A 89 -18.91 3.91 34.14
N ASP A 90 -18.43 2.72 34.51
CA ASP A 90 -18.52 1.46 33.77
C ASP A 90 -19.92 1.22 33.21
N THR A 91 -20.03 1.32 31.90
CA THR A 91 -21.21 0.83 31.15
C THR A 91 -20.79 -0.44 30.44
N THR A 92 -21.07 -1.57 31.10
CA THR A 92 -21.31 -2.91 30.55
C THR A 92 -20.57 -3.26 29.25
N THR A 93 -19.39 -3.84 29.42
CA THR A 93 -18.67 -4.64 28.42
C THR A 93 -19.59 -5.71 27.83
N THR A 94 -20.15 -5.44 26.65
CA THR A 94 -20.64 -6.52 25.78
C THR A 94 -19.40 -7.14 25.15
N THR A 95 -18.86 -8.17 25.81
CA THR A 95 -17.76 -8.96 25.28
C THR A 95 -18.27 -9.73 24.08
N ALA A 96 -18.07 -9.17 22.88
CA ALA A 96 -18.21 -9.91 21.64
C ALA A 96 -17.31 -11.16 21.74
N PRO A 97 -17.81 -12.37 21.45
CA PRO A 97 -17.01 -13.58 21.56
C PRO A 97 -15.78 -13.45 20.66
N ALA A 98 -14.59 -13.69 21.20
CA ALA A 98 -13.35 -13.70 20.44
C ALA A 98 -13.47 -14.76 19.34
N VAL A 99 -13.65 -14.32 18.09
CA VAL A 99 -13.70 -15.20 16.92
C VAL A 99 -12.38 -15.98 16.88
N LYS A 100 -12.44 -17.30 17.09
CA LYS A 100 -11.25 -18.15 16.96
C LYS A 100 -10.75 -18.06 15.53
N VAL A 101 -9.59 -17.45 15.37
CA VAL A 101 -8.99 -17.23 14.05
C VAL A 101 -8.44 -18.56 13.52
N SER A 102 -9.05 -19.05 12.44
CA SER A 102 -8.59 -20.21 11.67
C SER A 102 -7.86 -19.75 10.41
N TRP A 103 -6.69 -20.34 10.13
CA TRP A 103 -5.84 -20.03 8.98
C TRP A 103 -5.79 -21.20 7.98
N THR A 104 -6.94 -21.81 7.69
CA THR A 104 -7.05 -22.86 6.68
C THR A 104 -7.33 -22.26 5.30
N LEU A 105 -7.05 -23.04 4.24
CA LEU A 105 -7.35 -22.65 2.86
C LEU A 105 -8.85 -22.30 2.67
N ASP A 106 -9.74 -23.06 3.32
CA ASP A 106 -11.17 -22.77 3.31
C ASP A 106 -11.48 -21.43 3.99
N SER A 107 -11.03 -21.25 5.25
CA SER A 107 -11.27 -19.99 5.99
C SER A 107 -10.74 -18.76 5.25
N LEU A 108 -9.62 -18.87 4.54
CA LEU A 108 -9.03 -17.78 3.75
C LEU A 108 -9.85 -17.43 2.48
N ASN A 109 -10.60 -18.38 1.95
CA ASN A 109 -11.43 -18.19 0.76
C ASN A 109 -12.89 -17.89 1.09
N THR A 110 -13.37 -18.26 2.28
CA THR A 110 -14.77 -18.12 2.69
C THR A 110 -15.01 -17.04 3.76
N ALA A 111 -13.95 -16.51 4.39
CA ALA A 111 -14.08 -15.42 5.37
C ALA A 111 -14.90 -14.26 4.80
N ASP A 112 -15.88 -13.80 5.56
CA ASP A 112 -16.81 -12.75 5.15
C ASP A 112 -16.64 -11.49 6.01
N TRP A 113 -17.17 -10.37 5.52
CA TRP A 113 -17.21 -9.13 6.28
C TRP A 113 -18.17 -9.23 7.46
N TYR A 114 -17.79 -8.60 8.57
CA TYR A 114 -18.64 -8.42 9.75
C TYR A 114 -18.34 -7.07 10.40
N GLU A 115 -19.29 -6.55 11.18
CA GLU A 115 -19.08 -5.28 11.88
C GLU A 115 -17.97 -5.38 12.93
N ASN A 116 -17.26 -4.27 13.14
CA ASN A 116 -16.26 -4.15 14.21
C ASN A 116 -15.14 -5.20 14.17
N ILE A 117 -14.63 -5.55 12.98
CA ILE A 117 -13.50 -6.48 12.76
C ILE A 117 -12.32 -6.19 13.70
N GLY A 118 -12.07 -4.91 13.98
CA GLY A 118 -11.02 -4.47 14.90
C GLY A 118 -9.64 -4.42 14.26
N LYS A 119 -8.64 -4.11 15.10
CA LYS A 119 -7.22 -4.11 14.72
C LYS A 119 -6.64 -5.50 14.92
N GLY A 120 -5.69 -5.87 14.08
CA GLY A 120 -5.00 -7.15 14.16
C GLY A 120 -4.93 -7.84 12.82
N GLN A 121 -4.63 -9.14 12.86
CA GLN A 121 -4.46 -9.99 11.71
C GLN A 121 -5.60 -11.01 11.63
N PHE A 122 -6.42 -10.95 10.58
CA PHE A 122 -7.64 -11.77 10.43
C PHE A 122 -7.83 -12.28 8.99
N PRO A 123 -8.44 -13.47 8.78
CA PRO A 123 -8.74 -14.02 7.47
C PRO A 123 -9.53 -13.08 6.56
N VAL A 124 -10.46 -12.29 7.12
CA VAL A 124 -11.21 -11.28 6.36
C VAL A 124 -10.29 -10.22 5.73
N TYR A 125 -9.30 -9.73 6.47
CA TYR A 125 -8.30 -8.80 5.91
C TYR A 125 -7.38 -9.51 4.93
N ALA A 126 -6.96 -10.75 5.20
CA ALA A 126 -6.14 -11.54 4.28
C ALA A 126 -6.85 -11.72 2.92
N ARG A 127 -8.12 -12.11 2.94
CA ARG A 127 -8.97 -12.22 1.75
C ARG A 127 -9.14 -10.87 1.05
N ALA A 128 -9.43 -9.80 1.80
CA ALA A 128 -9.52 -8.45 1.25
C ALA A 128 -8.22 -8.01 0.57
N HIS A 129 -7.05 -8.29 1.15
CA HIS A 129 -5.75 -7.91 0.59
C HIS A 129 -5.53 -8.52 -0.79
N VAL A 130 -5.90 -9.80 -0.98
CA VAL A 130 -5.80 -10.43 -2.30
C VAL A 130 -6.75 -9.81 -3.31
N MET A 131 -8.01 -9.56 -2.92
CA MET A 131 -8.99 -8.93 -3.81
C MET A 131 -8.56 -7.50 -4.18
N LEU A 132 -8.07 -6.72 -3.22
CA LEU A 132 -7.52 -5.38 -3.42
C LEU A 132 -6.30 -5.39 -4.35
N ASN A 133 -5.36 -6.31 -4.11
CA ASN A 133 -4.25 -6.55 -5.01
C ASN A 133 -4.79 -6.81 -6.42
N ASN A 134 -5.68 -7.79 -6.60
CA ASN A 134 -6.20 -8.15 -7.93
C ASN A 134 -7.01 -7.04 -8.61
N ALA A 135 -7.58 -6.11 -7.85
CA ALA A 135 -8.25 -4.92 -8.36
C ALA A 135 -7.30 -3.72 -8.64
N HIS A 136 -5.98 -3.93 -8.59
CA HIS A 136 -4.95 -2.91 -8.76
C HIS A 136 -4.85 -1.84 -7.65
N ALA A 137 -5.51 -2.04 -6.50
CA ALA A 137 -5.31 -1.23 -5.30
C ALA A 137 -4.41 -1.97 -4.31
N SER A 138 -3.09 -1.92 -4.48
CA SER A 138 -2.18 -2.79 -3.74
C SER A 138 -2.09 -2.41 -2.24
N PRO A 139 -2.30 -3.37 -1.30
CA PRO A 139 -1.99 -3.17 0.11
C PRO A 139 -0.48 -3.28 0.42
N GLY A 140 0.35 -3.54 -0.60
CA GLY A 140 1.73 -3.97 -0.41
C GLY A 140 1.79 -5.46 -0.07
N ALA A 141 2.56 -5.81 0.96
CA ALA A 141 2.66 -7.18 1.43
C ALA A 141 1.31 -7.70 1.91
N ILE A 142 0.88 -8.85 1.39
CA ILE A 142 -0.28 -9.57 1.91
C ILE A 142 0.14 -10.20 3.24
N ASP A 143 -0.29 -9.56 4.32
CA ASP A 143 -0.03 -9.99 5.70
C ASP A 143 -1.33 -10.20 6.50
N GLY A 144 -2.50 -10.01 5.91
CA GLY A 144 -3.80 -10.12 6.58
C GLY A 144 -4.03 -9.16 7.75
N SER A 145 -3.26 -8.08 7.87
CA SER A 145 -3.35 -7.12 8.98
C SER A 145 -4.02 -5.81 8.55
N ASN A 146 -4.75 -5.16 9.45
CA ASN A 146 -5.30 -3.82 9.19
C ASN A 146 -4.29 -2.70 9.45
N GLY A 147 -3.26 -2.62 8.61
CA GLY A 147 -2.19 -1.62 8.69
C GLY A 147 -2.47 -0.35 7.89
N LYS A 148 -1.56 0.63 7.96
CA LYS A 148 -1.70 1.90 7.22
C LYS A 148 -1.79 1.70 5.69
N ASN A 149 -1.09 0.71 5.14
CA ASN A 149 -1.17 0.44 3.70
C ASN A 149 -2.50 -0.21 3.33
N THR A 150 -3.06 -1.07 4.20
CA THR A 150 -4.41 -1.62 4.04
C THR A 150 -5.46 -0.52 3.95
N LEU A 151 -5.43 0.45 4.87
CA LEU A 151 -6.36 1.58 4.85
C LEU A 151 -6.25 2.39 3.54
N LYS A 152 -5.03 2.63 3.06
CA LYS A 152 -4.79 3.37 1.80
C LYS A 152 -5.25 2.60 0.57
N ALA A 153 -5.00 1.29 0.54
CA ALA A 153 -5.46 0.41 -0.53
C ALA A 153 -6.99 0.38 -0.59
N ILE A 154 -7.65 0.25 0.57
CA ILE A 154 -9.11 0.32 0.65
C ILE A 154 -9.62 1.67 0.14
N ALA A 155 -9.02 2.79 0.57
CA ALA A 155 -9.43 4.12 0.13
C ALA A 155 -9.26 4.30 -1.39
N SER A 156 -8.16 3.80 -1.94
CA SER A 156 -7.89 3.84 -3.39
C SER A 156 -8.90 2.99 -4.17
N PHE A 157 -9.18 1.77 -3.69
CA PHE A 157 -10.19 0.90 -4.29
C PHE A 157 -11.58 1.54 -4.26
N GLN A 158 -11.96 2.14 -3.12
CA GLN A 158 -13.21 2.89 -3.00
C GLN A 158 -13.29 3.99 -4.06
N GLN A 159 -12.26 4.83 -4.17
CA GLN A 159 -12.20 5.89 -5.17
C GLN A 159 -12.29 5.37 -6.61
N MET A 160 -11.54 4.31 -6.94
CA MET A 160 -11.55 3.67 -8.27
C MET A 160 -12.93 3.13 -8.66
N ASN A 161 -13.75 2.76 -7.67
CA ASN A 161 -15.07 2.17 -7.85
C ASN A 161 -16.21 3.16 -7.56
N GLY A 162 -15.92 4.46 -7.45
CA GLY A 162 -16.95 5.49 -7.22
C GLY A 162 -17.57 5.46 -5.83
N LEU A 163 -16.93 4.79 -4.86
CA LEU A 163 -17.33 4.77 -3.46
C LEU A 163 -16.63 5.91 -2.70
N THR A 164 -17.18 6.26 -1.53
CA THR A 164 -16.53 7.23 -0.63
C THR A 164 -15.21 6.65 -0.09
N PRO A 165 -14.06 7.32 -0.26
CA PRO A 165 -12.74 6.79 0.09
C PRO A 165 -12.44 6.90 1.60
N THR A 166 -13.21 6.20 2.41
CA THR A 166 -13.09 6.19 3.88
C THR A 166 -11.83 5.48 4.38
N GLY A 167 -11.24 4.59 3.58
CA GLY A 167 -10.15 3.69 3.99
C GLY A 167 -10.57 2.59 4.96
N GLN A 168 -11.85 2.52 5.33
CA GLN A 168 -12.40 1.47 6.18
C GLN A 168 -12.97 0.35 5.30
N LEU A 169 -12.76 -0.90 5.70
CA LEU A 169 -13.39 -2.03 5.05
C LEU A 169 -14.86 -2.06 5.45
N THR A 170 -15.71 -1.33 4.70
CA THR A 170 -17.17 -1.32 4.89
C THR A 170 -17.82 -2.50 4.17
N LYS A 171 -19.08 -2.81 4.50
CA LYS A 171 -19.85 -3.82 3.79
C LYS A 171 -19.95 -3.51 2.29
N GLU A 172 -20.23 -2.26 1.94
CA GLU A 172 -20.29 -1.80 0.55
C GLU A 172 -18.96 -2.03 -0.20
N THR A 173 -17.84 -1.73 0.46
CA THR A 173 -16.50 -1.96 -0.12
C THR A 173 -16.26 -3.46 -0.33
N TRP A 174 -16.64 -4.27 0.66
CA TRP A 174 -16.51 -5.72 0.59
C TRP A 174 -17.34 -6.32 -0.54
N ASP A 175 -18.60 -5.91 -0.67
CA ASP A 175 -19.49 -6.40 -1.72
C ASP A 175 -18.94 -6.03 -3.12
N ALA A 176 -18.38 -4.83 -3.27
CA ALA A 176 -17.69 -4.42 -4.51
C ALA A 176 -16.44 -5.26 -4.80
N LEU A 177 -15.65 -5.62 -3.78
CA LEU A 177 -14.49 -6.52 -3.93
C LEU A 177 -14.92 -7.92 -4.37
N VAL A 178 -15.94 -8.48 -3.70
CA VAL A 178 -16.46 -9.82 -4.00
C VAL A 178 -17.06 -9.87 -5.41
N ALA A 179 -17.77 -8.82 -5.84
CA ALA A 179 -18.35 -8.75 -7.18
C ALA A 179 -17.31 -8.80 -8.31
N GLN A 180 -16.07 -8.35 -8.06
CA GLN A 180 -14.97 -8.42 -9.03
C GLN A 180 -14.16 -9.72 -8.94
N GLN A 181 -14.40 -10.54 -7.91
CA GLN A 181 -13.61 -11.72 -7.68
C GLN A 181 -14.10 -12.90 -8.53
N THR A 182 -13.22 -13.39 -9.40
CA THR A 182 -13.53 -14.50 -10.33
C THR A 182 -12.80 -15.81 -10.01
N LYS A 183 -11.83 -15.77 -9.10
CA LYS A 183 -10.99 -16.91 -8.71
C LYS A 183 -10.92 -17.01 -7.18
N PRO A 184 -10.48 -18.15 -6.61
CA PRO A 184 -10.13 -18.21 -5.19
C PRO A 184 -9.04 -17.19 -4.83
N THR A 185 -9.09 -16.58 -3.65
CA THR A 185 -8.05 -15.65 -3.15
C THR A 185 -6.80 -16.39 -2.69
N TYR A 186 -6.93 -17.62 -2.21
CA TYR A 186 -5.81 -18.45 -1.80
C TYR A 186 -5.89 -19.81 -2.50
N VAL A 187 -4.73 -20.37 -2.81
CA VAL A 187 -4.58 -21.65 -3.50
C VAL A 187 -3.47 -22.47 -2.87
N GLU A 188 -3.50 -23.77 -3.12
CA GLU A 188 -2.36 -24.64 -2.86
C GLU A 188 -1.36 -24.54 -4.02
N TYR A 189 -0.10 -24.30 -3.69
CA TYR A 189 1.03 -24.23 -4.60
C TYR A 189 2.03 -25.33 -4.28
N THR A 190 2.55 -25.98 -5.32
CA THR A 190 3.60 -26.99 -5.20
C THR A 190 4.96 -26.36 -5.48
N ILE A 191 5.85 -26.36 -4.50
CA ILE A 191 7.21 -25.84 -4.65
C ILE A 191 7.92 -26.62 -5.77
N THR A 192 8.57 -25.89 -6.68
CA THR A 192 9.25 -26.45 -7.84
C THR A 192 10.77 -26.49 -7.64
N ASP A 193 11.49 -27.26 -8.45
CA ASP A 193 12.96 -27.23 -8.46
C ASP A 193 13.50 -25.85 -8.88
N ALA A 194 12.79 -25.14 -9.74
CA ALA A 194 13.15 -23.78 -10.15
C ALA A 194 13.07 -22.80 -8.97
N ASP A 195 12.05 -22.95 -8.12
CA ASP A 195 11.93 -22.17 -6.89
C ASP A 195 13.14 -22.43 -5.99
N LEU A 196 13.63 -23.67 -5.85
CA LEU A 196 14.79 -23.98 -5.00
C LEU A 196 16.14 -23.58 -5.62
N LYS A 197 16.22 -23.50 -6.95
CA LYS A 197 17.44 -23.12 -7.68
C LYS A 197 17.69 -21.61 -7.66
N GLY A 198 16.62 -20.81 -7.57
CA GLY A 198 16.71 -19.36 -7.42
C GLY A 198 16.94 -18.59 -8.72
N PRO A 199 17.21 -17.29 -8.58
CA PRO A 199 18.54 -16.85 -8.15
C PRO A 199 18.65 -16.53 -6.65
N TYR A 200 19.75 -16.96 -6.03
CA TYR A 200 20.06 -16.73 -4.61
C TYR A 200 21.41 -16.05 -4.42
N ALA A 201 21.52 -15.23 -3.38
CA ALA A 201 22.76 -14.65 -2.87
C ALA A 201 22.98 -15.13 -1.43
N ASP A 202 24.23 -15.48 -1.10
CA ASP A 202 24.58 -15.93 0.26
C ASP A 202 24.31 -14.85 1.31
N SER A 203 24.53 -13.59 0.95
CA SER A 203 24.20 -12.42 1.77
C SER A 203 24.06 -11.17 0.92
N ILE A 204 23.38 -10.16 1.48
CA ILE A 204 23.26 -8.81 0.89
C ILE A 204 23.89 -7.83 1.88
N PRO A 205 24.98 -7.12 1.50
CA PRO A 205 25.60 -6.11 2.34
C PRO A 205 24.62 -4.98 2.69
N SER A 206 24.77 -4.34 3.86
CA SER A 206 23.98 -3.14 4.19
C SER A 206 24.43 -1.89 3.44
N ASP A 207 25.69 -1.84 3.02
CA ASP A 207 26.28 -0.71 2.28
C ASP A 207 25.79 -0.67 0.82
N TYR A 208 25.24 0.47 0.41
CA TYR A 208 24.68 0.65 -0.94
C TYR A 208 25.73 0.63 -2.06
N ALA A 209 26.95 1.10 -1.80
CA ALA A 209 28.02 1.06 -2.80
C ALA A 209 28.54 -0.36 -3.03
N LEU A 210 28.50 -1.22 -2.00
CA LEU A 210 28.75 -2.65 -2.15
C LEU A 210 27.59 -3.35 -2.87
N GLN A 211 26.34 -3.03 -2.52
CA GLN A 211 25.16 -3.54 -3.24
C GLN A 211 25.20 -3.20 -4.73
N ALA A 212 25.61 -1.99 -5.10
CA ALA A 212 25.72 -1.55 -6.51
C ALA A 212 26.73 -2.35 -7.35
N LYS A 213 27.68 -3.03 -6.70
CA LYS A 213 28.66 -3.90 -7.38
C LYS A 213 28.15 -5.34 -7.57
N MET A 214 27.03 -5.70 -6.95
CA MET A 214 26.45 -7.03 -7.10
C MET A 214 25.83 -7.19 -8.49
N LYS A 215 25.90 -8.39 -9.07
CA LYS A 215 25.26 -8.69 -10.38
C LYS A 215 23.74 -8.53 -10.35
N GLY A 216 23.15 -8.66 -9.18
CA GLY A 216 21.72 -8.51 -8.94
C GLY A 216 21.45 -8.62 -7.45
N LEU A 217 20.47 -7.88 -6.98
CA LEU A 217 19.96 -8.03 -5.62
C LEU A 217 18.99 -9.22 -5.58
N TYR A 218 19.57 -10.42 -5.56
CA TYR A 218 18.85 -11.69 -5.50
C TYR A 218 18.20 -11.94 -4.12
N TYR A 219 17.52 -13.07 -3.99
CA TYR A 219 16.95 -13.50 -2.72
C TYR A 219 18.01 -14.14 -1.83
N THR A 220 17.85 -14.06 -0.52
CA THR A 220 18.73 -14.79 0.42
C THR A 220 18.16 -16.14 0.80
N ARG A 221 16.84 -16.32 0.65
CA ARG A 221 16.10 -17.49 1.15
C ARG A 221 14.90 -17.83 0.26
N VAL A 222 14.51 -19.10 0.20
CA VAL A 222 13.37 -19.57 -0.60
C VAL A 222 12.06 -18.92 -0.18
N THR A 223 11.85 -18.75 1.13
CA THR A 223 10.65 -18.10 1.68
C THR A 223 10.55 -16.63 1.27
N GLU A 224 11.67 -15.89 1.21
CA GLU A 224 11.72 -14.52 0.70
C GLU A 224 11.30 -14.47 -0.77
N MET A 225 11.87 -15.36 -1.59
CA MET A 225 11.51 -15.48 -3.01
C MET A 225 10.03 -15.81 -3.20
N LEU A 226 9.50 -16.79 -2.48
CA LEU A 226 8.09 -17.17 -2.56
C LEU A 226 7.17 -16.06 -2.05
N GLY A 227 7.57 -15.36 -0.98
CA GLY A 227 6.86 -14.17 -0.49
C GLY A 227 6.73 -13.12 -1.58
N GLU A 228 7.83 -12.75 -2.22
CA GLU A 228 7.84 -11.79 -3.34
C GLU A 228 7.03 -12.30 -4.54
N LYS A 229 7.17 -13.58 -4.92
CA LYS A 229 6.42 -14.21 -6.04
C LYS A 229 4.90 -14.16 -5.87
N PHE A 230 4.40 -14.25 -4.63
CA PHE A 230 2.97 -14.25 -4.32
C PHE A 230 2.51 -12.96 -3.62
N HIS A 231 3.35 -11.92 -3.61
CA HIS A 231 3.12 -10.63 -2.93
C HIS A 231 2.80 -10.74 -1.43
N MET A 232 3.31 -11.76 -0.75
CA MET A 232 3.05 -12.04 0.65
C MET A 232 4.16 -11.52 1.56
N ASP A 233 3.78 -11.10 2.77
CA ASP A 233 4.74 -11.01 3.85
C ASP A 233 5.31 -12.40 4.15
N GLU A 234 6.61 -12.46 4.36
CA GLU A 234 7.29 -13.74 4.54
C GLU A 234 6.95 -14.42 5.87
N GLY A 235 6.77 -13.62 6.94
CA GLY A 235 6.33 -14.12 8.23
C GLY A 235 4.91 -14.69 8.13
N PHE A 236 4.04 -14.01 7.39
CA PHE A 236 2.69 -14.47 7.12
C PHE A 236 2.66 -15.74 6.27
N LEU A 237 3.49 -15.83 5.22
CA LEU A 237 3.63 -17.05 4.42
C LEU A 237 4.01 -18.26 5.28
N LYS A 238 4.97 -18.10 6.19
CA LYS A 238 5.34 -19.16 7.14
C LYS A 238 4.22 -19.48 8.12
N LYS A 239 3.51 -18.45 8.60
CA LYS A 239 2.38 -18.63 9.53
C LYS A 239 1.24 -19.44 8.92
N LEU A 240 0.93 -19.23 7.64
CA LEU A 240 -0.09 -20.03 6.94
C LEU A 240 0.35 -21.48 6.70
N ASN A 241 1.65 -21.75 6.74
CA ASN A 241 2.26 -23.04 6.42
C ASN A 241 3.15 -23.55 7.56
N PRO A 242 2.60 -23.77 8.77
CA PRO A 242 3.40 -24.05 9.96
C PRO A 242 4.16 -25.39 9.89
N THR A 243 3.72 -26.31 9.05
CA THR A 243 4.35 -27.63 8.85
C THR A 243 5.32 -27.67 7.68
N ALA A 244 5.42 -26.59 6.89
CA ALA A 244 6.24 -26.57 5.68
C ALA A 244 7.71 -26.27 5.98
N THR A 245 8.60 -26.99 5.30
CA THR A 245 10.06 -26.83 5.39
C THR A 245 10.60 -25.80 4.40
N PHE A 246 9.91 -25.61 3.26
CA PHE A 246 10.32 -24.75 2.14
C PHE A 246 11.64 -25.16 1.49
N LYS A 247 12.03 -26.43 1.61
CA LYS A 247 13.35 -26.93 1.17
C LYS A 247 13.26 -28.03 0.12
N LYS A 248 12.05 -28.48 -0.22
CA LYS A 248 11.84 -29.66 -1.07
C LYS A 248 10.84 -29.36 -2.19
N ALA A 249 11.21 -29.71 -3.43
CA ALA A 249 10.27 -29.70 -4.54
C ALA A 249 9.17 -30.74 -4.31
N GLY A 250 7.94 -30.43 -4.73
CA GLY A 250 6.75 -31.24 -4.46
C GLY A 250 6.07 -30.92 -3.13
N GLU A 251 6.68 -30.12 -2.26
CA GLU A 251 6.04 -29.65 -1.02
C GLU A 251 4.88 -28.69 -1.36
N LYS A 252 3.72 -28.91 -0.71
CA LYS A 252 2.50 -28.12 -0.92
C LYS A 252 2.37 -27.05 0.15
N ILE A 253 2.11 -25.82 -0.27
CA ILE A 253 1.93 -24.66 0.59
C ILE A 253 0.71 -23.84 0.16
N ILE A 254 0.05 -23.20 1.12
CA ILE A 254 -1.00 -22.21 0.87
C ILE A 254 -0.34 -20.88 0.54
N VAL A 255 -0.71 -20.29 -0.60
CA VAL A 255 -0.23 -18.98 -1.07
C VAL A 255 -1.39 -18.13 -1.58
N ALA A 256 -1.17 -16.81 -1.64
CA ALA A 256 -2.11 -15.89 -2.25
C ALA A 256 -2.17 -16.10 -3.78
N ASN A 257 -3.37 -16.08 -4.34
CA ASN A 257 -3.63 -16.15 -5.76
C ASN A 257 -3.70 -14.73 -6.34
N VAL A 258 -2.53 -14.20 -6.69
CA VAL A 258 -2.35 -12.81 -7.10
C VAL A 258 -2.23 -12.66 -8.61
N ARG A 259 -2.70 -11.51 -9.11
CA ARG A 259 -2.37 -11.02 -10.45
C ARG A 259 -0.87 -10.67 -10.57
N ASN A 260 -0.34 -10.70 -11.79
CA ASN A 260 1.05 -10.32 -12.12
C ASN A 260 1.15 -9.28 -13.25
N ASP A 261 0.04 -8.62 -13.56
CA ASP A 261 -0.10 -7.61 -14.60
C ASP A 261 -0.37 -6.21 -14.02
N LEU A 262 -0.05 -5.20 -14.82
CA LEU A 262 -0.38 -3.80 -14.59
C LEU A 262 -1.61 -3.42 -15.42
N PRO A 263 -2.40 -2.40 -15.01
CA PRO A 263 -3.51 -1.95 -15.84
C PRO A 263 -2.98 -1.37 -17.16
N GLU A 264 -3.79 -1.47 -18.20
CA GLU A 264 -3.53 -0.80 -19.48
C GLU A 264 -3.88 0.69 -19.40
N ASP A 265 -3.57 1.46 -20.46
CA ASP A 265 -3.87 2.90 -20.60
C ASP A 265 -3.30 3.77 -19.46
N ILE A 266 -2.10 3.47 -18.96
CA ILE A 266 -1.41 4.33 -17.99
C ILE A 266 -0.93 5.59 -18.70
N HIS A 267 -1.56 6.73 -18.37
CA HIS A 267 -1.23 8.03 -18.96
C HIS A 267 -0.39 8.90 -18.02
N LEU A 268 -0.63 8.80 -16.71
CA LEU A 268 0.04 9.59 -15.69
C LEU A 268 0.37 8.73 -14.47
N ILE A 269 1.58 8.89 -13.94
CA ILE A 269 2.03 8.29 -12.67
C ILE A 269 2.31 9.44 -11.69
N VAL A 270 1.61 9.44 -10.57
CA VAL A 270 1.82 10.41 -9.48
C VAL A 270 2.54 9.72 -8.34
N ALA A 271 3.75 10.19 -8.03
CA ALA A 271 4.49 9.78 -6.84
C ALA A 271 4.16 10.70 -5.66
N HIS A 272 3.10 10.36 -4.92
CA HIS A 272 2.55 11.23 -3.88
C HIS A 272 3.31 11.08 -2.56
N LYS A 273 4.22 12.03 -2.26
CA LYS A 273 5.13 11.97 -1.09
C LYS A 273 4.41 11.90 0.25
N GLY A 274 3.34 12.66 0.45
CA GLY A 274 2.59 12.70 1.72
C GLY A 274 1.91 11.36 2.03
N ALA A 275 1.06 10.92 1.11
CA ALA A 275 0.43 9.60 1.12
C ALA A 275 1.40 8.42 1.07
N ARG A 276 2.64 8.58 0.58
CA ARG A 276 3.60 7.48 0.35
C ARG A 276 3.01 6.41 -0.56
N GLN A 277 2.41 6.84 -1.66
CA GLN A 277 1.78 6.00 -2.67
C GLN A 277 2.23 6.42 -4.07
N LEU A 278 2.21 5.49 -5.00
CA LEU A 278 2.10 5.76 -6.43
C LEU A 278 0.63 5.63 -6.81
N TYR A 279 0.13 6.61 -7.56
CA TYR A 279 -1.18 6.55 -8.19
C TYR A 279 -1.02 6.56 -9.70
N LEU A 280 -1.70 5.65 -10.39
CA LEU A 280 -1.72 5.56 -11.84
C LEU A 280 -3.07 6.09 -12.33
N PHE A 281 -3.03 6.98 -13.32
CA PHE A 281 -4.20 7.56 -13.94
C PHE A 281 -4.23 7.28 -15.43
N ASN A 282 -5.43 7.06 -15.97
CA ASN A 282 -5.64 6.89 -17.39
C ASN A 282 -5.81 8.23 -18.13
N SER A 283 -5.97 8.16 -19.46
CA SER A 283 -6.18 9.32 -20.33
C SER A 283 -7.41 10.18 -19.98
N ARG A 284 -8.36 9.62 -19.21
CA ARG A 284 -9.58 10.28 -18.71
C ARG A 284 -9.43 10.83 -17.29
N ASN A 285 -8.21 10.87 -16.76
CA ASN A 285 -7.90 11.30 -15.39
C ASN A 285 -8.60 10.46 -14.30
N GLN A 286 -8.87 9.19 -14.58
CA GLN A 286 -9.41 8.26 -13.59
C GLN A 286 -8.25 7.47 -12.98
N MET A 287 -8.25 7.32 -11.65
CA MET A 287 -7.31 6.43 -10.97
C MET A 287 -7.60 4.99 -11.42
N ILE A 288 -6.56 4.28 -11.84
CA ILE A 288 -6.65 2.89 -12.32
C ILE A 288 -5.75 1.93 -11.55
N ALA A 289 -4.81 2.44 -10.74
CA ALA A 289 -4.09 1.64 -9.76
C ALA A 289 -3.48 2.51 -8.65
N SER A 290 -3.21 1.86 -7.51
CA SER A 290 -2.40 2.42 -6.45
C SER A 290 -1.41 1.40 -5.88
N PHE A 291 -0.23 1.89 -5.49
CA PHE A 291 0.83 1.07 -4.89
C PHE A 291 1.53 1.80 -3.75
N PRO A 292 1.86 1.12 -2.65
CA PRO A 292 2.72 1.71 -1.63
C PRO A 292 4.11 2.02 -2.19
N ALA A 293 4.66 3.17 -1.80
CA ALA A 293 6.00 3.57 -2.19
C ALA A 293 6.78 4.19 -1.04
N THR A 294 8.07 3.90 -1.01
CA THR A 294 9.03 4.65 -0.19
C THR A 294 9.61 5.75 -1.05
N ILE A 295 9.27 7.00 -0.71
CA ILE A 295 9.73 8.20 -1.42
C ILE A 295 10.76 8.90 -0.53
N GLY A 296 11.80 9.46 -1.14
CA GLY A 296 13.01 9.96 -0.47
C GLY A 296 12.75 10.85 0.74
N SER A 297 13.62 10.73 1.74
CA SER A 297 13.53 11.45 3.01
C SER A 297 13.82 12.95 2.85
N SER A 298 13.89 13.70 3.95
CA SER A 298 14.48 15.05 3.96
C SER A 298 15.96 15.04 3.59
N ASP A 299 16.68 14.01 4.04
CA ASP A 299 18.14 13.92 3.95
C ASP A 299 18.57 13.44 2.55
N THR A 300 17.69 12.69 1.88
CA THR A 300 17.88 12.21 0.50
C THR A 300 16.59 12.43 -0.31
N PRO A 301 16.25 13.70 -0.63
CA PRO A 301 14.96 14.03 -1.20
C PRO A 301 14.84 13.56 -2.65
N SER A 302 13.70 12.96 -2.98
CA SER A 302 13.33 12.73 -4.37
C SER A 302 13.06 14.06 -5.09
N PRO A 303 13.50 14.23 -6.35
CA PRO A 303 13.21 15.43 -7.14
C PRO A 303 11.70 15.71 -7.24
N THR A 304 11.31 16.98 -7.22
CA THR A 304 9.92 17.41 -7.38
C THR A 304 9.68 17.99 -8.78
N GLY A 305 8.54 17.68 -9.38
CA GLY A 305 8.11 18.20 -10.68
C GLY A 305 7.56 17.11 -11.61
N THR A 306 7.28 17.50 -12.84
CA THR A 306 6.75 16.60 -13.88
C THR A 306 7.88 16.13 -14.79
N TYR A 307 7.93 14.83 -15.04
CA TYR A 307 8.98 14.17 -15.82
C TYR A 307 8.36 13.22 -16.84
N LYS A 308 9.06 13.00 -17.95
CA LYS A 308 8.71 11.99 -18.95
C LYS A 308 9.45 10.69 -18.68
N VAL A 309 8.73 9.57 -18.68
CA VAL A 309 9.35 8.23 -18.65
C VAL A 309 10.06 7.99 -19.99
N VAL A 310 11.34 7.64 -19.95
CA VAL A 310 12.20 7.46 -21.15
C VAL A 310 12.65 6.01 -21.36
N GLY A 311 12.42 5.13 -20.39
CA GLY A 311 12.78 3.71 -20.43
C GLY A 311 12.27 2.97 -19.19
N VAL A 312 12.22 1.64 -19.28
CA VAL A 312 11.89 0.69 -18.21
C VAL A 312 12.90 -0.45 -18.19
#